data_AF-A0A519Y3K6-F1
#
_entry.id   AF-A0A519Y3K6-F1
#
_cell.length_a   1.000
_cell.length_b   1.000
_cell.length_c   1.000
_cell.angle_alpha   90.00
_cell.angle_beta   90.00
_cell.angle_gamma   90.00
#
_symmetry.space_group_name_H-M   'P 1'
#
loop_
_entity.id
_entity.type
_entity.pdbx_description
1 polymer ?
#
loop_
_entity_poly.entity_id
_entity_poly.type
_entity_poly.pdbx_seq_one_letter_code
_entity_poly.pdbx_strand_id
1 'polypeptide(L)'
;MSSIVLLPGASVDLSRQVRHLSSSRKHVGVRQLRPTASLMHELNFDLVDVVDITLEVERFFHLTIPDQIPLNTVGDLLRYVGAHRPAAYQD
;
A
#
# COMPACT_ATOMS: atom_id res chain seq x y z
N MET A 1 16.50 -17.40 9.60
CA MET A 1 15.35 -16.48 9.73
C MET A 1 15.81 -15.12 9.24
N SER A 2 15.53 -14.79 7.97
CA SER A 2 16.00 -13.52 7.39
C SER A 2 15.11 -12.39 7.87
N SER A 3 15.62 -11.61 8.82
CA SER A 3 15.05 -10.33 9.20
C SER A 3 15.26 -9.34 8.05
N ILE A 4 14.18 -8.97 7.35
CA ILE A 4 14.20 -7.82 6.45
C ILE A 4 14.35 -6.58 7.35
N VAL A 5 15.57 -6.05 7.40
CA VAL A 5 15.87 -4.74 7.98
C VAL A 5 15.37 -3.71 6.98
N LEU A 6 14.22 -3.15 7.29
CA LEU A 6 13.60 -2.08 6.51
C LEU A 6 14.43 -0.81 6.70
N LEU A 7 15.26 -0.45 5.73
CA LEU A 7 16.07 0.77 5.75
C LEU A 7 15.14 2.00 5.87
N PRO A 8 15.48 2.98 6.73
CA PRO A 8 14.59 4.09 7.07
C PRO A 8 14.29 5.07 5.91
N GLY A 9 15.03 5.02 4.81
CA GLY A 9 14.78 5.83 3.60
C GLY A 9 13.70 5.23 2.69
N ALA A 10 13.83 3.96 2.33
CA ALA A 10 12.98 3.28 1.35
C ALA A 10 11.51 3.16 1.78
N SER A 11 11.21 3.19 3.10
CA SER A 11 9.84 3.17 3.62
C SER A 11 9.13 4.50 3.54
N VAL A 12 9.87 5.61 3.64
CA VAL A 12 9.26 6.94 3.63
C VAL A 12 8.71 7.23 2.23
N ASP A 13 9.48 6.94 1.18
CA ASP A 13 9.04 7.13 -0.19
C ASP A 13 7.96 6.14 -0.61
N LEU A 14 8.07 4.86 -0.22
CA LEU A 14 7.01 3.88 -0.46
C LEU A 14 5.69 4.30 0.21
N SER A 15 5.75 4.72 1.48
CA SER A 15 4.56 5.19 2.19
C SER A 15 3.96 6.43 1.55
N ARG A 16 4.79 7.33 1.01
CA ARG A 16 4.33 8.54 0.33
C ARG A 16 3.66 8.18 -0.99
N GLN A 17 4.26 7.28 -1.77
CA GLN A 17 3.74 6.83 -3.07
C GLN A 17 2.40 6.13 -2.92
N VAL A 18 2.30 5.11 -2.04
CA VAL A 18 1.03 4.41 -1.80
C VAL A 18 -0.04 5.37 -1.28
N ARG A 19 0.31 6.28 -0.35
CA ARG A 19 -0.64 7.27 0.13
C ARG A 19 -1.11 8.23 -0.96
N HIS A 20 -0.21 8.62 -1.86
CA HIS A 20 -0.55 9.48 -2.99
C HIS A 20 -1.56 8.78 -3.91
N LEU A 21 -1.27 7.55 -4.34
CA LEU A 21 -2.15 6.74 -5.20
C LEU A 21 -3.55 6.58 -4.56
N SER A 22 -3.61 6.16 -3.29
CA SER A 22 -4.89 6.00 -2.58
C SER A 22 -5.65 7.33 -2.43
N SER A 23 -4.95 8.44 -2.14
CA SER A 23 -5.58 9.75 -1.96
C SER A 23 -6.20 10.29 -3.25
N SER A 24 -5.53 10.10 -4.40
CA SER A 24 -6.00 10.55 -5.71
C SER A 24 -7.29 9.87 -6.14
N ARG A 25 -7.56 8.65 -5.68
CA ARG A 25 -8.80 7.92 -6.00
C ARG A 25 -9.99 8.30 -5.14
N LYS A 26 -9.76 8.57 -3.85
CA LYS A 26 -10.87 8.66 -2.88
C LYS A 26 -11.08 9.98 -2.19
N HIS A 27 -10.33 11.02 -2.56
CA HIS A 27 -10.35 12.29 -1.83
C HIS A 27 -10.11 12.11 -0.31
N VAL A 28 -9.50 10.99 0.08
CA VAL A 28 -9.08 10.73 1.45
C VAL A 28 -7.81 11.52 1.68
N GLY A 29 -7.83 12.38 2.70
CA GLY A 29 -6.68 13.19 3.05
C GLY A 29 -5.47 12.31 3.41
N VAL A 30 -4.28 12.66 2.91
CA VAL A 30 -3.02 11.93 3.16
C VAL A 30 -2.74 11.70 4.67
N ARG A 31 -3.27 12.56 5.54
CA ARG A 31 -3.16 12.43 7.01
C ARG A 31 -4.01 11.29 7.59
N GLN A 32 -5.06 10.87 6.90
CA GLN A 32 -5.95 9.78 7.32
C GLN A 32 -5.37 8.41 6.96
N LEU A 33 -4.50 8.35 5.95
CA LEU A 33 -3.84 7.12 5.47
C LEU A 33 -2.68 6.68 6.38
N ARG A 34 -2.99 6.42 7.65
CA ARG A 34 -2.01 5.88 8.63
C ARG A 34 -1.83 4.38 8.37
N PRO A 35 -0.65 3.78 8.66
CA PRO A 35 -0.44 2.35 8.47
C PRO A 35 -1.44 1.46 9.22
N THR A 36 -1.96 1.92 10.35
CA THR A 36 -2.94 1.18 11.14
C THR A 36 -4.39 1.41 10.71
N ALA A 37 -4.65 2.35 9.79
CA ALA A 37 -6.00 2.69 9.38
C ALA A 37 -6.62 1.54 8.59
N SER A 38 -7.79 1.08 9.04
CA SER A 38 -8.60 0.13 8.29
C SER A 38 -9.13 0.75 6.99
N LEU A 39 -8.92 0.06 5.87
CA LEU A 39 -9.44 0.48 4.56
C LEU A 39 -10.97 0.60 4.61
N MET A 40 -11.64 -0.45 5.11
CA MET A 40 -13.10 -0.50 5.11
C MET A 40 -13.73 0.28 6.27
N HIS A 41 -13.20 0.17 7.49
CA HIS A 41 -13.87 0.73 8.67
C HIS A 41 -13.50 2.18 8.98
N GLU A 42 -12.26 2.61 8.68
CA GLU A 42 -11.81 3.96 9.00
C GLU A 42 -11.77 4.87 7.77
N LEU A 43 -11.33 4.34 6.63
CA LEU A 43 -11.26 5.10 5.38
C LEU A 43 -12.52 4.97 4.53
N ASN A 44 -13.47 4.15 4.98
CA ASN A 44 -14.77 3.94 4.36
C ASN A 44 -14.66 3.50 2.88
N PHE A 45 -13.63 2.71 2.57
CA PHE A 45 -13.46 2.07 1.27
C PHE A 45 -14.43 0.90 1.17
N ASP A 46 -15.20 0.86 0.10
CA ASP A 46 -15.93 -0.33 -0.28
C ASP A 46 -15.01 -1.35 -0.97
N LEU A 47 -15.54 -2.51 -1.33
CA LEU A 47 -14.76 -3.56 -1.97
C LEU A 47 -14.21 -3.14 -3.35
N VAL A 48 -14.97 -2.34 -4.11
CA VAL A 48 -14.56 -1.87 -5.44
C VAL A 48 -13.36 -0.95 -5.29
N ASP A 49 -13.34 -0.13 -4.25
CA ASP A 49 -12.25 0.80 -3.95
C ASP A 49 -10.95 0.08 -3.58
N VAL A 50 -11.07 -0.98 -2.78
CA VAL A 50 -9.93 -1.82 -2.41
C VAL A 50 -9.35 -2.49 -3.65
N VAL A 51 -10.20 -3.00 -4.55
CA VAL A 51 -9.78 -3.58 -5.83
C VAL A 51 -9.10 -2.52 -6.71
N ASP A 52 -9.68 -1.34 -6.87
CA ASP A 52 -9.11 -0.26 -7.70
C ASP A 52 -7.73 0.18 -7.23
N ILE A 53 -7.55 0.37 -5.92
CA ILE A 53 -6.26 0.76 -5.33
C ILE A 53 -5.25 -0.37 -5.46
N THR A 54 -5.69 -1.62 -5.28
CA THR A 54 -4.83 -2.80 -5.46
C THR A 54 -4.31 -2.87 -6.90
N LEU A 55 -5.19 -2.77 -7.89
CA LEU A 55 -4.81 -2.77 -9.32
C LEU A 55 -3.86 -1.62 -9.68
N GLU A 56 -4.04 -0.44 -9.07
CA GLU A 56 -3.16 0.70 -9.31
C GLU A 56 -1.77 0.50 -8.71
N VAL A 57 -1.70 -0.04 -7.49
CA VAL A 57 -0.45 -0.40 -6.83
C VAL A 57 0.30 -1.46 -7.64
N GLU A 58 -0.40 -2.50 -8.11
CA GLU A 58 0.19 -3.53 -8.98
C GLU A 58 0.82 -2.94 -10.24
N ARG A 59 0.10 -2.05 -10.92
CA ARG A 59 0.58 -1.37 -12.13
C ARG A 59 1.77 -0.47 -11.85
N PHE A 60 1.74 0.29 -10.74
CA PHE A 60 2.79 1.25 -10.41
C PHE A 60 4.10 0.56 -10.00
N PHE A 61 4.01 -0.53 -9.24
CA PHE A 61 5.18 -1.25 -8.73
C PHE A 61 5.56 -2.49 -9.57
N HIS A 62 4.85 -2.75 -10.67
CA HIS A 62 5.03 -3.94 -11.51
C HIS A 62 5.04 -5.25 -10.71
N LEU A 63 4.04 -5.40 -9.83
CA LEU A 63 3.85 -6.60 -9.01
C LEU A 63 2.43 -7.15 -9.14
N THR A 64 2.18 -8.31 -8.54
CA THR A 64 0.86 -8.93 -8.47
C THR A 64 0.53 -9.26 -7.02
N ILE A 65 -0.64 -8.82 -6.57
CA ILE A 65 -1.20 -9.08 -5.25
C ILE A 65 -2.24 -10.20 -5.41
N PRO A 66 -2.07 -11.37 -4.78
CA PRO A 66 -3.06 -12.44 -4.86
C PRO A 66 -4.36 -12.05 -4.13
N ASP A 67 -5.51 -12.34 -4.74
CA ASP A 67 -6.84 -12.03 -4.19
C ASP A 67 -7.12 -12.69 -2.83
N GLN A 68 -6.40 -13.75 -2.50
CA GLN A 68 -6.56 -14.52 -1.25
C GLN A 68 -5.87 -13.85 -0.06
N ILE A 69 -5.11 -12.78 -0.27
CA ILE A 69 -4.40 -12.09 0.81
C ILE A 69 -5.31 -11.01 1.41
N PRO A 70 -5.63 -11.09 2.71
CA PRO A 70 -6.47 -10.09 3.35
C PRO A 70 -5.70 -8.77 3.50
N LEU A 71 -6.05 -7.78 2.68
CA LEU A 71 -5.55 -6.41 2.79
C LEU A 71 -6.56 -5.56 3.58
N ASN A 72 -6.42 -5.55 4.90
CA ASN A 72 -7.37 -4.88 5.79
C ASN A 72 -6.97 -3.43 6.09
N THR A 73 -5.67 -3.14 6.09
CA THR A 73 -5.12 -1.84 6.47
C THR A 73 -4.17 -1.27 5.41
N VAL A 74 -3.93 0.04 5.46
CA VAL A 74 -2.90 0.69 4.65
C VAL A 74 -1.52 0.07 4.90
N GLY A 75 -1.24 -0.34 6.14
CA GLY A 75 0.01 -1.00 6.52
C GLY A 75 0.20 -2.37 5.87
N ASP A 76 -0.88 -3.10 5.61
CA ASP A 76 -0.81 -4.40 4.94
C ASP A 76 -0.41 -4.23 3.47
N LEU A 77 -0.99 -3.24 2.79
CA LEU A 77 -0.58 -2.83 1.45
C LEU A 77 0.90 -2.43 1.43
N LEU A 78 1.33 -1.55 2.34
CA LEU A 78 2.72 -1.10 2.42
C LEU A 78 3.70 -2.25 2.65
N ARG A 79 3.35 -3.17 3.56
CA ARG A 79 4.17 -4.34 3.88
C ARG A 79 4.27 -5.27 2.68
N TYR A 80 3.15 -5.54 2.00
CA TYR A 80 3.13 -6.43 0.84
C TYR A 80 3.98 -5.87 -0.30
N VAL A 81 3.74 -4.61 -0.67
CA VAL A 81 4.49 -3.93 -1.73
C VAL A 81 5.97 -3.85 -1.38
N GLY A 82 6.31 -3.49 -0.14
CA GLY A 82 7.71 -3.41 0.29
C GLY A 82 8.46 -4.74 0.17
N ALA A 83 7.77 -5.86 0.37
CA ALA A 83 8.35 -7.20 0.30
C ALA A 83 8.40 -7.80 -1.11
N HIS A 84 7.51 -7.37 -2.02
CA HIS A 84 7.33 -8.01 -3.34
C HIS A 84 7.64 -7.09 -4.53
N ARG A 85 7.92 -5.81 -4.30
CA ARG A 85 8.35 -4.91 -5.38
C ARG A 85 9.74 -5.31 -5.91
N PRO A 86 10.00 -5.14 -7.23
CA PRO A 86 11.32 -5.35 -7.81
C PRO A 86 12.38 -4.45 -7.15
N ALA A 87 13.64 -4.91 -7.13
CA ALA A 87 14.77 -4.18 -6.55
C ALA A 87 15.00 -2.78 -7.16
N ALA A 88 14.54 -2.54 -8.39
CA ALA A 88 14.61 -1.23 -9.06
C ALA A 88 13.85 -0.11 -8.34
N TYR A 89 12.97 -0.45 -7.39
CA TYR A 89 12.19 0.49 -6.58
C TYR A 89 12.67 0.55 -5.11
N GLN A 90 13.84 -0.01 -4.79
CA GLN A 90 14.39 -0.03 -3.42
C GLN A 90 15.42 1.08 -3.12
N ASP A 91 15.79 1.88 -4.13
CA ASP A 91 16.66 3.06 -4.02
C ASP A 91 15.93 4.28 -3.40
#